data_AF-A0A967WRM4-F1
#
_entry.id   AF-A0A967WRM4-F1
#
_cell.length_a   1.000
_cell.length_b   1.000
_cell.length_c   1.000
_cell.angle_alpha   90.00
_cell.angle_beta   90.00
_cell.angle_gamma   90.00
#
_symmetry.space_group_name_H-M   'P 1'
#
loop_
_entity.id
_entity.type
_entity.pdbx_description
1 polymer ?
#
loop_
_entity_poly.entity_id
_entity_poly.type
_entity_poly.pdbx_seq_one_letter_code
_entity_poly.pdbx_strand_id
1 'polypeptide(L)'
;MLDEAGGQHLPLMAMIETPLAVLNAEEIAAVEESLICLVVNTNRLIAELGIQPTADRIGLVYHLSRVLLAGRAYDKQVIDGAHLNLRE
;
A
#
# COMPACT_ATOMS: atom_id res chain seq x y z
N MET A 1 4.22 2.21 22.02
CA MET A 1 2.97 1.44 21.87
C MET A 1 3.18 0.00 21.37
N LEU A 2 3.71 -0.26 20.16
CA LEU A 2 3.98 -1.63 19.69
C LEU A 2 5.18 -2.27 20.43
N ASP A 3 6.26 -1.52 20.62
CA ASP A 3 7.43 -2.01 21.36
C ASP A 3 7.15 -2.28 22.84
N GLU A 4 6.30 -1.45 23.44
CA GLU A 4 5.81 -1.62 24.82
C GLU A 4 4.99 -2.90 24.98
N ALA A 5 4.33 -3.35 23.91
CA ALA A 5 3.62 -4.63 23.87
C ALA A 5 4.53 -5.82 23.49
N GLY A 6 5.85 -5.61 23.38
CA GLY A 6 6.83 -6.64 23.01
C GLY A 6 6.97 -6.88 21.50
N GLY A 7 6.49 -5.96 20.66
CA GLY A 7 6.48 -6.10 19.19
C GLY A 7 7.81 -5.79 18.48
N GLN A 8 8.90 -5.56 19.21
CA GLN A 8 10.19 -5.03 18.72
C GLN A 8 10.85 -5.87 17.62
N HIS A 9 10.39 -7.10 17.41
CA HIS A 9 10.96 -8.05 16.45
C HIS A 9 9.95 -8.49 15.39
N LEU A 10 8.75 -7.91 15.41
CA LEU A 10 7.70 -8.27 14.48
C LEU A 10 7.89 -7.51 13.17
N PRO A 11 7.80 -8.20 12.02
CA PRO A 11 7.74 -7.52 10.75
C PRO A 11 6.44 -6.72 10.64
N LEU A 12 6.55 -5.46 10.23
CA LEU A 12 5.43 -4.57 9.98
C LEU A 12 5.07 -4.56 8.49
N MET A 13 3.78 -4.42 8.23
CA MET A 13 3.23 -4.19 6.89
C MET A 13 2.32 -2.97 6.96
N ALA A 14 2.56 -1.97 6.11
CA ALA A 14 1.77 -0.74 6.09
C ALA A 14 0.69 -0.82 5.01
N MET A 15 -0.56 -0.56 5.40
CA MET A 15 -1.68 -0.45 4.46
C MET A 15 -1.70 0.95 3.83
N ILE A 16 -1.58 1.02 2.50
CA ILE A 16 -1.73 2.24 1.71
C ILE A 16 -3.14 2.24 1.13
N GLU A 17 -4.03 3.03 1.75
CA GLU A 17 -5.46 3.00 1.42
C GLU A 17 -6.13 4.37 1.34
N THR A 18 -5.39 5.46 1.52
CA THR A 18 -5.88 6.83 1.43
C THR A 18 -5.05 7.65 0.44
N PRO A 19 -5.59 8.76 -0.10
CA PRO A 19 -4.83 9.63 -1.01
C PRO A 19 -3.54 10.15 -0.37
N LEU A 20 -3.60 10.53 0.91
CA LEU A 20 -2.45 11.02 1.66
C LEU A 20 -1.38 9.93 1.83
N ALA A 21 -1.79 8.67 2.10
CA ALA A 21 -0.85 7.57 2.18
C ALA A 21 -0.15 7.29 0.84
N VAL A 22 -0.85 7.47 -0.30
CA VAL A 22 -0.22 7.35 -1.63
C VAL A 22 0.79 8.48 -1.87
N LEU A 23 0.47 9.72 -1.51
CA LEU A 23 1.38 10.86 -1.65
C LEU A 23 2.62 10.71 -0.77
N ASN A 24 2.46 10.21 0.45
CA ASN A 24 3.53 10.00 1.41
C ASN A 24 4.14 8.58 1.34
N ALA A 25 3.89 7.82 0.27
CA ALA A 25 4.37 6.44 0.17
C ALA A 25 5.90 6.33 0.31
N GLU A 26 6.64 7.35 -0.11
CA GLU A 26 8.10 7.44 0.06
C GLU A 26 8.51 7.54 1.53
N GLU A 27 7.92 8.49 2.25
CA GLU A 27 8.19 8.72 3.67
C GLU A 27 7.81 7.49 4.50
N ILE A 28 6.69 6.86 4.17
CA ILE A 28 6.26 5.60 4.79
C ILE A 28 7.26 4.48 4.48
N ALA A 29 7.71 4.34 3.23
CA ALA A 29 8.68 3.31 2.85
C ALA A 29 10.07 3.51 3.50
N ALA A 30 10.44 4.77 3.79
CA ALA A 30 11.70 5.15 4.42
C ALA A 30 11.76 4.87 5.94
N VAL A 31 10.65 4.42 6.54
CA VAL A 31 10.58 4.04 7.95
C VAL A 31 11.49 2.82 8.24
N GLU A 32 11.70 2.56 9.53
CA GLU A 32 12.59 1.56 10.11
C GLU A 32 12.60 0.18 9.42
N GLU A 33 13.65 -0.59 9.68
CA GLU A 33 13.88 -1.91 9.07
C GLU A 33 12.74 -2.92 9.34
N SER A 34 12.00 -2.76 10.44
CA SER A 34 10.86 -3.62 10.79
C SER A 34 9.74 -3.54 9.75
N LEU A 35 9.57 -2.42 9.05
CA LEU A 35 8.62 -2.29 7.95
C LEU A 35 9.16 -3.04 6.74
N ILE A 36 8.52 -4.16 6.39
CA ILE A 36 8.99 -5.03 5.30
C ILE A 36 8.13 -4.93 4.03
N CYS A 37 6.92 -4.37 4.14
CA CYS A 37 5.95 -4.41 3.04
C CYS A 37 4.97 -3.24 3.05
N LEU A 38 4.63 -2.76 1.86
CA LEU A 38 3.50 -1.88 1.60
C LEU A 38 2.37 -2.69 0.95
N VAL A 39 1.18 -2.63 1.52
CA VAL A 39 -0.01 -3.34 1.02
C VAL A 39 -0.98 -2.30 0.51
N VAL A 40 -1.42 -2.38 -0.75
CA VAL A 40 -2.39 -1.42 -1.30
C VAL A 40 -3.80 -1.95 -1.11
N ASN A 41 -4.68 -1.20 -0.45
CA ASN A 41 -6.11 -1.53 -0.41
C ASN A 41 -6.84 -0.80 -1.54
N THR A 42 -6.94 -1.46 -2.69
CA THR A 42 -7.51 -0.85 -3.91
C THR A 42 -8.99 -0.52 -3.77
N ASN A 43 -9.76 -1.31 -3.02
CA ASN A 43 -11.20 -1.07 -2.84
C ASN A 43 -11.45 0.20 -2.02
N ARG A 44 -10.70 0.37 -0.93
CA ARG A 44 -10.79 1.59 -0.12
C ARG A 44 -10.25 2.80 -0.87
N LEU A 45 -9.15 2.64 -1.59
CA LEU A 45 -8.57 3.73 -2.37
C LEU A 45 -9.49 4.20 -3.50
N ILE A 46 -10.19 3.28 -4.18
CA ILE A 46 -11.24 3.61 -5.15
C ILE A 46 -12.33 4.48 -4.50
N ALA A 47 -12.81 4.08 -3.32
CA ALA A 47 -13.87 4.80 -2.60
C ALA A 47 -13.41 6.19 -2.15
N GLU A 48 -12.21 6.31 -1.58
CA GLU A 48 -11.63 7.58 -1.11
C GLU A 48 -11.36 8.57 -2.26
N LEU A 49 -10.97 8.07 -3.44
CA LEU A 49 -10.67 8.89 -4.62
C LEU A 49 -11.88 9.13 -5.53
N GLY A 50 -13.01 8.46 -5.29
CA GLY A 50 -14.17 8.52 -6.20
C GLY A 50 -13.87 7.97 -7.59
N ILE A 51 -12.95 7.01 -7.71
CA ILE A 51 -12.57 6.40 -8.99
C ILE A 51 -13.74 5.56 -9.51
N GLN A 52 -14.06 5.71 -10.80
CA GLN A 52 -14.97 4.77 -11.47
C GLN A 52 -14.21 3.45 -11.74
N PRO A 53 -14.68 2.31 -11.21
CA PRO A 53 -14.02 1.03 -11.46
C PRO A 53 -14.14 0.63 -12.94
N THR A 54 -13.01 0.30 -13.55
CA THR A 54 -12.92 -0.20 -14.93
C THR A 54 -12.13 -1.49 -14.96
N ALA A 55 -12.38 -2.35 -15.95
CA ALA A 55 -11.67 -3.62 -16.10
C ALA A 55 -10.16 -3.42 -16.30
N ASP A 56 -9.75 -2.35 -16.98
CA ASP A 56 -8.35 -1.98 -17.19
C ASP A 56 -7.68 -1.31 -15.98
N ARG A 57 -8.45 -0.99 -14.92
CA ARG A 57 -8.00 -0.29 -13.71
C ARG A 57 -7.21 1.00 -13.99
N ILE A 58 -7.48 1.70 -15.10
CA ILE A 58 -6.70 2.86 -15.52
C ILE A 58 -6.63 3.96 -14.44
N GLY A 59 -7.71 4.15 -13.68
CA GLY A 59 -7.76 5.09 -12.55
C GLY A 59 -6.83 4.74 -11.39
N LEU A 60 -6.32 3.51 -11.29
CA LEU A 60 -5.41 3.07 -10.23
C LEU A 60 -3.93 3.09 -10.64
N VAL A 61 -3.62 3.25 -11.93
CA VAL A 61 -2.26 3.09 -12.47
C VAL A 61 -1.25 4.01 -11.78
N TYR A 62 -1.57 5.29 -11.60
CA TYR A 62 -0.68 6.22 -10.90
C TYR A 62 -0.40 5.77 -9.46
N HIS A 63 -1.44 5.39 -8.73
CA HIS A 63 -1.35 5.05 -7.32
C HIS A 63 -0.52 3.78 -7.09
N LEU A 64 -0.79 2.73 -7.87
CA LEU A 64 -0.02 1.49 -7.83
C LEU A 64 1.44 1.73 -8.23
N SER A 65 1.68 2.53 -9.28
CA SER A 65 3.04 2.85 -9.73
C SER A 65 3.83 3.62 -8.68
N ARG A 66 3.21 4.60 -8.00
CA ARG A 66 3.87 5.40 -6.96
C ARG A 66 4.23 4.56 -5.74
N VAL A 67 3.33 3.68 -5.29
CA VAL A 67 3.60 2.79 -4.15
C VAL A 67 4.65 1.75 -4.52
N LEU A 68 4.58 1.17 -5.73
CA LEU A 68 5.61 0.25 -6.23
C LEU A 68 6.99 0.91 -6.24
N LEU A 69 7.09 2.12 -6.80
CA LEU A 69 8.36 2.84 -6.88
C LEU A 69 8.91 3.17 -5.49
N ALA A 70 8.06 3.64 -4.57
CA ALA A 70 8.45 3.91 -3.20
C ALA A 70 8.95 2.64 -2.49
N GLY A 71 8.21 1.54 -2.58
CA GLY A 71 8.63 0.28 -1.96
C GLY A 71 9.97 -0.20 -2.50
N ARG A 72 10.17 -0.16 -3.82
CA ARG A 72 11.45 -0.58 -4.44
C ARG A 72 12.62 0.33 -4.11
N ALA A 73 12.40 1.63 -3.88
CA ALA A 73 13.45 2.56 -3.52
C ALA A 73 14.04 2.31 -2.12
N TYR A 74 13.28 1.64 -1.23
CA TYR A 74 13.66 1.35 0.15
C TYR A 74 13.65 -0.16 0.46
N ASP A 75 13.82 -1.01 -0.55
CA ASP A 75 13.87 -2.47 -0.44
C ASP A 75 12.67 -3.11 0.28
N LYS A 76 11.49 -2.51 0.13
CA LYS A 76 10.22 -3.00 0.68
C LYS A 76 9.47 -3.83 -0.36
N GLN A 77 8.82 -4.89 0.09
CA GLN A 77 7.84 -5.62 -0.73
C GLN A 77 6.61 -4.75 -0.98
N VAL A 78 5.93 -4.99 -2.10
CA VAL A 78 4.68 -4.29 -2.44
C VAL A 78 3.65 -5.31 -2.87
N ILE A 79 2.50 -5.30 -2.20
CA ILE A 79 1.36 -6.19 -2.48
C ILE A 79 0.21 -5.35 -3.04
N ASP A 80 -0.30 -5.74 -4.21
CA ASP A 80 -1.50 -5.15 -4.82
C ASP A 80 -2.77 -5.56 -4.04
N GLY A 81 -3.86 -4.83 -4.26
CA GLY A 81 -5.14 -5.10 -3.63
C GLY A 81 -5.81 -6.38 -4.14
N ALA A 82 -6.70 -6.92 -3.31
CA ALA A 82 -7.41 -8.15 -3.62
C ALA A 82 -8.29 -8.01 -4.88
N HIS A 83 -8.19 -8.98 -5.77
CA HIS A 83 -9.12 -9.14 -6.88
C HIS A 83 -10.37 -9.89 -6.39
N LEU A 84 -11.50 -9.20 -6.25
CA LEU A 84 -12.72 -9.77 -5.66
C LEU A 84 -13.58 -10.58 -6.63
N ASN A 85 -13.36 -10.47 -7.95
CA ASN A 85 -14.05 -11.32 -8.91
C ASN A 85 -13.38 -12.70 -8.98
N LEU A 86 -13.82 -13.63 -8.13
CA LEU A 86 -13.28 -14.98 -8.05
C LEU A 86 -13.85 -15.95 -9.10
N ARG A 87 -14.71 -15.46 -10.00
CA ARG A 87 -15.40 -16.28 -11.00
C ARG A 87 -14.81 -16.15 -12.41
N GLU A 88 -13.80 -15.31 -12.56
CA GLU A 88 -12.90 -15.33 -13.73
C GLU A 88 -11.86 -16.44 -13.60
#